data_AF-A0A0E3BPU8-F1
#
_entry.id   AF-A0A0E3BPU8-F1
#
_cell.length_a   1.000
_cell.length_b   1.000
_cell.length_c   1.000
_cell.angle_alpha   90.00
_cell.angle_beta   90.00
_cell.angle_gamma   90.00
#
_symmetry.space_group_name_H-M   'P 1'
#
loop_
_entity.id
_entity.type
_entity.pdbx_description
1 polymer ?
#
loop_
_entity_poly.entity_id
_entity_poly.type
_entity_poly.pdbx_seq_one_letter_code
_entity_poly.pdbx_strand_id
1 'polypeptide(L)' 'DYNPELDVRVLLTRVDPRTKDAAEMLEFLAEQKLTVLPTKVCERVAFRRAIGEGATVQELGRDQAAISEMEAFFREVMA' A
#
# COMPACT_ATOMS: atom_id res chain seq x y z
N ASP A 1 5.91 -15.96 23.37
CA ASP A 1 7.35 -15.72 23.14
C ASP A 1 7.59 -14.42 22.41
N TYR A 2 8.66 -13.70 22.76
CA TYR A 2 9.07 -12.44 22.15
C TYR A 2 10.09 -12.73 21.03
N ASN A 3 9.81 -12.27 19.81
CA ASN A 3 10.73 -12.38 18.67
C ASN A 3 11.34 -10.99 18.36
N PRO A 4 12.58 -10.71 18.81
CA PRO A 4 13.24 -9.44 18.52
C PRO A 4 13.64 -9.28 17.04
N GLU A 5 13.69 -10.36 16.28
CA GLU A 5 14.06 -10.35 14.85
C GLU A 5 12.85 -10.11 13.93
N LEU A 6 11.67 -9.88 14.49
CA LEU A 6 10.46 -9.61 13.71
C LEU A 6 10.59 -8.27 12.97
N ASP A 7 10.72 -8.32 11.64
CA ASP A 7 10.66 -7.14 10.77
C ASP A 7 9.19 -6.71 10.58
N VAL A 8 8.84 -5.53 11.10
CA VAL A 8 7.50 -4.95 11.00
C VAL A 8 7.56 -3.73 10.08
N ARG A 9 6.75 -3.78 9.01
CA ARG A 9 6.61 -2.70 8.04
C ARG A 9 5.15 -2.27 7.92
N VAL A 10 4.92 -1.01 7.59
CA VAL A 10 3.59 -0.40 7.45
C VAL A 10 3.32 -0.10 5.98
N LEU A 11 2.19 -0.61 5.45
CA LEU A 11 1.67 -0.25 4.14
C LEU A 11 0.48 0.70 4.30
N LEU A 12 0.55 1.87 3.67
CA LEU A 12 -0.60 2.77 3.60
C LEU A 12 -1.57 2.30 2.51
N THR A 13 -2.82 2.06 2.89
CA THR A 13 -3.88 1.59 1.98
C THR A 13 -5.07 2.52 2.00
N ARG A 14 -5.78 2.61 0.87
CA ARG A 14 -6.95 3.49 0.67
C ARG A 14 -6.67 4.95 1.02
N VAL A 15 -5.46 5.42 0.71
CA VAL A 15 -5.04 6.80 0.97
C VAL A 15 -5.17 7.64 -0.30
N ASP A 16 -5.58 8.90 -0.15
CA ASP A 16 -5.32 9.93 -1.15
C ASP A 16 -4.05 10.68 -0.72
N PRO A 17 -2.92 10.55 -1.46
CA PRO A 17 -1.64 11.15 -1.05
C PRO A 17 -1.64 12.69 -1.10
N ARG A 18 -2.71 13.31 -1.59
CA ARG A 18 -2.82 14.77 -1.72
C ARG A 18 -3.47 15.43 -0.51
N THR A 19 -3.98 14.65 0.44
CA THR A 19 -4.66 15.18 1.62
C THR A 19 -3.67 15.55 2.72
N LYS A 20 -4.06 16.53 3.55
CA LYS A 20 -3.31 16.90 4.75
C LYS A 20 -3.21 15.73 5.72
N ASP A 21 -4.30 14.99 5.89
CA ASP A 21 -4.38 13.82 6.76
C ASP A 21 -3.36 12.73 6.37
N ALA A 22 -3.12 12.53 5.06
CA ALA A 22 -2.11 11.59 4.60
C ALA A 22 -0.68 12.03 4.95
N ALA A 23 -0.40 13.33 4.91
CA ALA A 23 0.88 13.89 5.32
C ALA A 23 1.06 13.79 6.84
N GLU A 24 0.06 14.17 7.63
CA GLU A 24 0.09 14.07 9.10
C GLU A 24 0.25 12.62 9.56
N MET A 25 -0.38 11.65 8.89
CA MET A 25 -0.20 10.23 9.17
C MET A 25 1.24 9.76 8.90
N LEU A 26 1.86 10.22 7.81
CA LEU A 26 3.25 9.89 7.50
C LEU A 26 4.22 10.45 8.54
N GLU A 27 4.00 11.70 8.97
CA GLU A 27 4.77 12.34 10.03
C GLU A 27 4.64 11.56 11.34
N PHE A 28 3.41 11.22 11.75
CA PHE A 28 3.16 10.43 12.94
C PHE A 28 3.87 9.07 12.91
N LEU A 29 3.78 8.33 11.80
CA LEU A 29 4.42 7.02 11.67
C LEU A 29 5.95 7.11 11.74
N ALA A 30 6.53 8.19 11.18
CA ALA A 30 7.96 8.46 11.27
C ALA A 30 8.39 8.75 12.73
N GLU A 31 7.60 9.52 13.47
CA GLU A 31 7.84 9.79 14.91
C GLU A 31 7.79 8.51 15.75
N GLN A 32 6.89 7.58 15.42
CA GLN A 32 6.79 6.27 16.09
C GLN A 32 7.91 5.29 15.69
N LYS A 33 8.86 5.71 14.82
CA LYS A 33 9.97 4.88 14.31
C LYS A 33 9.50 3.61 13.60
N LEU A 34 8.34 3.67 12.96
CA LEU A 34 7.82 2.56 12.15
C LEU A 34 8.37 2.66 10.73
N THR A 35 8.77 1.51 10.18
CA THR A 35 9.23 1.43 8.78
C THR A 35 8.03 1.47 7.85
N VAL A 36 7.75 2.64 7.27
CA VAL A 36 6.67 2.78 6.28
C VAL A 36 7.20 2.46 4.89
N LEU A 37 6.48 1.60 4.17
CA LEU A 37 6.79 1.29 2.79
C LEU A 37 6.63 2.54 1.89
N PRO A 38 7.55 2.81 0.95
CA PRO A 38 7.43 3.94 0.04
C PRO A 38 6.14 3.90 -0.78
N THR A 39 5.74 2.70 -1.23
CA THR A 39 4.52 2.48 -1.99
C THR A 39 3.26 2.76 -1.15
N LYS A 40 2.28 3.38 -1.81
CA LYS A 40 0.96 3.66 -1.25
C LYS A 40 -0.08 3.03 -2.17
N VAL A 41 -1.00 2.27 -1.59
CA VAL A 41 -2.15 1.72 -2.33
C VAL A 41 -3.29 2.73 -2.23
N CYS A 42 -3.55 3.42 -3.33
CA CYS A 42 -4.54 4.49 -3.33
C CYS A 42 -5.97 3.93 -3.35
N GLU A 43 -6.96 4.73 -2.94
CA GLU A 43 -8.35 4.35 -3.13
C GLU A 43 -8.73 4.38 -4.62
N ARG A 44 -9.03 3.19 -5.18
CA ARG A 44 -9.37 3.02 -6.60
C ARG A 44 -10.56 2.08 -6.77
N VAL A 45 -11.46 2.42 -7.70
CA VAL A 45 -12.61 1.57 -8.08
C VAL A 45 -12.15 0.22 -8.64
N ALA A 46 -10.96 0.18 -9.26
CA ALA A 46 -10.37 -1.04 -9.82
C ALA A 46 -10.23 -2.16 -8.79
N PHE A 47 -9.80 -1.85 -7.56
CA PHE A 47 -9.67 -2.85 -6.50
C PHE A 47 -11.01 -3.48 -6.12
N ARG A 48 -12.07 -2.66 -5.98
CA ARG A 48 -13.43 -3.17 -5.69
C ARG A 48 -13.95 -4.06 -6.83
N ARG A 49 -13.72 -3.67 -8.08
CA ARG A 49 -14.14 -4.47 -9.25
C ARG A 49 -13.41 -5.79 -9.32
N ALA A 50 -12.08 -5.79 -9.14
CA ALA A 50 -11.25 -6.98 -9.13
C ALA A 50 -11.76 -7.99 -8.09
N ILE A 51 -11.99 -7.54 -6.85
CA ILE A 51 -12.55 -8.37 -5.77
C ILE A 51 -13.93 -8.95 -6.16
N GLY A 52 -14.81 -8.14 -6.76
CA GLY A 52 -16.14 -8.58 -7.17
C GLY A 52 -16.14 -9.59 -8.32
N GLU A 53 -15.13 -9.53 -9.19
CA GLU A 53 -14.93 -10.46 -10.31
C GLU A 53 -14.10 -11.70 -9.92
N GLY A 54 -13.61 -11.77 -8.67
CA GLY A 54 -12.72 -12.86 -8.22
C GLY A 54 -11.35 -12.82 -8.90
N ALA A 55 -10.90 -11.63 -9.30
CA ALA A 55 -9.69 -11.40 -10.07
C ALA A 55 -8.77 -10.40 -9.36
N THR A 56 -7.56 -10.25 -9.88
CA THR A 56 -6.59 -9.22 -9.50
C THR A 56 -6.73 -7.99 -10.40
N VAL A 57 -6.20 -6.84 -9.95
CA VAL A 57 -6.14 -5.64 -10.80
C VAL A 57 -5.29 -5.84 -12.05
N GLN A 58 -4.32 -6.75 -11.99
CA GLN A 58 -3.46 -7.12 -13.12
C GLN A 58 -4.24 -7.92 -14.18
N GLU A 59 -5.03 -8.90 -13.76
CA GLU A 59 -5.89 -9.69 -14.67
C GLU A 59 -6.98 -8.84 -15.31
N LEU A 60 -7.54 -7.85 -14.60
CA LEU A 60 -8.50 -6.92 -15.18
C LEU A 60 -7.88 -5.99 -16.22
N GLY A 61 -6.65 -5.53 -16.01
CA GLY A 61 -5.93 -4.68 -16.98
C GLY A 61 -6.52 -3.28 -17.22
N ARG A 62 -7.48 -2.83 -16.39
CA ARG A 62 -8.26 -1.59 -16.62
C ARG A 62 -7.70 -0.33 -15.94
N ASP A 63 -6.85 -0.45 -14.94
CA ASP A 63 -6.25 0.66 -14.19
C ASP A 63 -4.75 0.44 -14.05
N GLN A 64 -3.98 1.05 -14.94
CA GLN A 64 -2.53 0.86 -14.98
C GLN A 64 -1.84 1.37 -13.70
N ALA A 65 -2.39 2.38 -13.04
CA ALA A 65 -1.82 2.91 -11.82
C ALA A 65 -2.07 1.97 -10.64
N ALA A 66 -3.25 1.32 -10.55
CA ALA A 66 -3.47 0.24 -9.58
C ALA A 66 -2.49 -0.93 -9.77
N ILE A 67 -2.22 -1.29 -11.03
CA ILE A 67 -1.25 -2.35 -11.37
C ILE A 67 0.16 -1.95 -10.92
N SER A 68 0.61 -0.75 -11.30
CA SER A 68 1.92 -0.24 -10.93
C SER A 68 2.12 -0.07 -9.42
N GLU A 69 1.08 0.32 -8.68
CA GLU A 69 1.10 0.37 -7.21
C GLU A 69 1.35 -1.03 -6.62
N MET A 70 0.62 -2.05 -7.09
CA MET A 70 0.81 -3.43 -6.60
C MET A 70 2.18 -4.00 -6.99
N GLU A 71 2.67 -3.75 -8.20
CA GLU A 71 4.00 -4.17 -8.65
C GLU A 71 5.12 -3.49 -7.84
N ALA A 72 4.96 -2.21 -7.50
CA ALA A 72 5.90 -1.50 -6.63
C ALA A 72 5.92 -2.09 -5.22
N PHE A 73 4.73 -2.33 -4.63
CA PHE A 73 4.61 -2.98 -3.33
C PHE A 73 5.27 -4.37 -3.31
N PHE A 74 5.01 -5.22 -4.31
CA PHE A 74 5.61 -6.55 -4.36
C PHE A 74 7.13 -6.49 -4.47
N ARG A 75 7.69 -5.54 -5.23
CA ARG A 75 9.14 -5.35 -5.29
C ARG A 75 9.73 -4.92 -3.96
N GLU A 76 9.04 -4.08 -3.19
CA GLU A 76 9.52 -3.62 -1.88
C GLU A 76 9.51 -4.71 -0.80
N VAL A 77 8.56 -5.66 -0.89
CA VAL A 77 8.45 -6.77 0.07
C VAL A 77 9.40 -7.93 -0.27
N MET A 78 9.69 -8.14 -1.55
CA MET A 78 10.61 -9.20 -2.00
C MET A 78 12.10 -8.80 -1.96
N ALA A 79 12.39 -7.51 -1.74
CA ALA A 79 13.75 -7.00 -1.58
C ALA A 79 14.25 -7.19 -0.14
#